data_AF-A0A2V8DYF5-F1
#
_entry.id   AF-A0A2V8DYF5-F1
#
_cell.length_a   1.000
_cell.length_b   1.000
_cell.length_c   1.000
_cell.angle_alpha   90.00
_cell.angle_beta   90.00
_cell.angle_gamma   90.00
#
_symmetry.space_group_name_H-M   'P 1'
#
loop_
_entity.id
_entity.type
_entity.pdbx_description
1 polymer ?
#
loop_
_entity_poly.entity_id
_entity_poly.type
_entity_poly.pdbx_seq_one_letter_code
_entity_poly.pdbx_strand_id
1 'polypeptide(L)'
;MWALFALVAISSAARGQAPASVSRTADGKPDLSGIWQAVNTAAWDIQDHQAQKGVPAGIGVVEGNEIPYQPWAAAKKKENYEKRMNADPETKCYLPGVPRITYMPYPFQIFQDSAQV
;
A
#
# COMPACT_ATOMS: atom_id res chain seq x y z
N MET A 1 -39.73 9.83 -49.52
CA MET A 1 -38.33 10.32 -49.47
C MET A 1 -37.83 10.14 -48.04
N TRP A 2 -37.18 9.01 -47.74
CA TRP A 2 -36.59 8.73 -46.43
C TRP A 2 -35.07 8.79 -46.58
N ALA A 3 -34.43 9.75 -45.91
CA ALA A 3 -32.97 9.86 -45.89
C ALA A 3 -32.42 8.99 -44.75
N LEU A 4 -31.65 7.96 -45.09
CA LEU A 4 -30.88 7.17 -44.14
C LEU A 4 -29.63 7.96 -43.72
N PHE A 5 -29.54 8.32 -42.45
CA PHE A 5 -28.30 8.79 -41.83
C PHE A 5 -27.45 7.57 -41.42
N ALA A 6 -26.27 7.42 -42.03
CA ALA A 6 -25.29 6.43 -41.61
C ALA A 6 -24.46 6.99 -40.43
N LEU A 7 -24.55 6.33 -39.27
CA LEU A 7 -23.69 6.60 -38.12
C LEU A 7 -22.29 6.02 -38.39
N VAL A 8 -21.27 6.85 -38.53
CA VAL A 8 -19.87 6.41 -38.59
C VAL A 8 -19.33 6.32 -37.17
N ALA A 9 -19.08 5.09 -36.69
CA ALA A 9 -18.41 4.87 -35.43
C ALA A 9 -16.91 5.17 -35.57
N ILE A 10 -16.44 6.24 -34.91
CA ILE A 10 -15.01 6.53 -34.80
C ILE A 10 -14.46 5.66 -33.66
N SER A 11 -13.83 4.55 -34.02
CA SER A 11 -13.10 3.72 -33.06
C SER A 11 -11.84 4.46 -32.62
N SER A 12 -11.86 5.08 -31.45
CA SER A 12 -10.64 5.55 -30.78
C SER A 12 -9.82 4.32 -30.38
N ALA A 13 -8.74 4.03 -31.10
CA ALA A 13 -7.76 3.06 -30.64
C ALA A 13 -7.13 3.59 -29.34
N ALA A 14 -7.44 2.96 -28.22
CA ALA A 14 -6.73 3.21 -26.97
C ALA A 14 -5.26 2.86 -27.19
N ARG A 15 -4.37 3.87 -27.23
CA ARG A 15 -2.92 3.64 -27.14
C ARG A 15 -2.65 3.09 -25.74
N GLY A 16 -2.45 1.78 -25.64
CA GLY A 16 -1.92 1.17 -24.42
C GLY A 16 -0.57 1.80 -24.09
N GLN A 17 -0.44 2.29 -22.86
CA GLN A 17 0.85 2.73 -22.33
C GLN A 17 1.80 1.53 -22.38
N ALA A 18 2.91 1.63 -23.11
CA ALA A 18 3.96 0.62 -23.00
C ALA A 18 4.41 0.55 -21.53
N PRO A 19 4.64 -0.64 -20.97
CA PRO A 19 5.10 -0.75 -19.59
C PRO A 19 6.39 0.05 -19.45
N ALA A 20 6.42 0.95 -18.46
CA ALA A 20 7.62 1.72 -18.17
C ALA A 20 8.78 0.76 -17.86
N SER A 21 9.92 0.94 -18.53
CA SER A 21 11.13 0.21 -18.22
C SER A 21 11.64 0.64 -16.84
N VAL A 22 11.78 -0.30 -15.91
CA VAL A 22 12.36 -0.03 -14.58
C VAL A 22 13.84 0.28 -14.74
N SER A 23 14.28 1.45 -14.23
CA SER A 23 15.69 1.83 -14.16
C SER A 23 16.52 0.74 -13.47
N ARG A 24 17.78 0.58 -13.89
CA ARG A 24 18.66 -0.47 -13.36
C ARG A 24 19.93 0.14 -12.77
N THR A 25 20.41 -0.47 -11.70
CA THR A 25 21.72 -0.21 -11.11
C THR A 25 22.85 -0.73 -12.03
N ALA A 26 24.10 -0.37 -11.73
CA ALA A 26 25.26 -0.79 -12.52
C ALA A 26 25.47 -2.33 -12.56
N ASP A 27 25.04 -3.04 -11.53
CA ASP A 27 25.03 -4.51 -11.44
C ASP A 27 23.76 -5.15 -12.04
N GLY A 28 22.88 -4.34 -12.65
CA GLY A 28 21.70 -4.80 -13.40
C GLY A 28 20.45 -5.10 -12.54
N LYS A 29 20.47 -4.81 -11.24
CA LYS A 29 19.29 -4.94 -10.36
C LYS A 29 18.32 -3.77 -10.60
N PRO A 30 17.02 -3.92 -10.25
CA PRO A 30 16.10 -2.78 -10.25
C PRO A 30 16.60 -1.66 -9.33
N ASP A 31 16.67 -0.44 -9.86
CA ASP A 31 16.92 0.76 -9.06
C ASP A 31 15.60 1.22 -8.42
N LEU A 32 15.53 1.08 -7.10
CA LEU A 32 14.40 1.49 -6.25
C LEU A 32 14.68 2.82 -5.55
N SER A 33 15.77 3.52 -5.87
CA SER A 33 16.11 4.80 -5.26
C SER A 33 15.03 5.85 -5.53
N GLY A 34 14.66 6.61 -4.51
CA GLY A 34 13.66 7.67 -4.65
C GLY A 34 12.73 7.80 -3.45
N ILE A 35 11.75 8.68 -3.59
CA ILE A 35 10.72 8.94 -2.57
C ILE A 35 9.51 8.05 -2.88
N TRP A 36 9.13 7.24 -1.91
CA TRP A 36 8.03 6.29 -1.97
C TRP A 36 6.97 6.64 -0.92
N GLN A 37 5.71 6.36 -1.23
CA GLN A 37 4.61 6.51 -0.28
C GLN A 37 3.56 5.44 -0.54
N ALA A 38 3.14 4.75 0.51
CA ALA A 38 1.94 3.94 0.46
C ALA A 38 0.71 4.85 0.59
N VAL A 39 -0.16 4.83 -0.42
CA VAL A 39 -1.39 5.63 -0.44
C VAL A 39 -2.58 4.73 -0.14
N ASN A 40 -2.69 4.29 1.11
CA ASN A 40 -3.78 3.45 1.62
C ASN A 40 -3.92 3.61 3.14
N THR A 41 -4.76 2.80 3.77
CA THR A 41 -4.99 2.80 5.23
C THR A 41 -4.32 1.63 5.95
N ALA A 42 -3.41 0.91 5.29
CA ALA A 42 -2.76 -0.28 5.83
C ALA A 42 -1.84 -0.01 7.04
N ALA A 43 -1.51 1.26 7.29
CA ALA A 43 -0.84 1.69 8.52
C ALA A 43 -1.67 1.44 9.80
N TRP A 44 -2.99 1.29 9.67
CA TRP A 44 -3.94 1.14 10.76
C TRP A 44 -4.42 -0.31 10.96
N ASP A 45 -4.83 -0.97 9.88
CA ASP A 45 -5.03 -2.42 9.77
C ASP A 45 -4.85 -2.82 8.30
N ILE A 46 -4.21 -3.95 8.05
CA ILE A 46 -4.00 -4.49 6.70
C ILE A 46 -5.23 -5.26 6.20
N GLN A 47 -6.18 -5.57 7.08
CA GLN A 47 -7.52 -6.08 6.76
C GLN A 47 -8.53 -4.92 6.64
N ASP A 48 -9.69 -5.20 6.04
CA ASP A 48 -10.79 -4.23 6.00
C ASP A 48 -11.18 -3.80 7.42
N HIS A 49 -11.41 -2.50 7.60
CA HIS A 49 -11.76 -1.94 8.90
C HIS A 49 -12.69 -0.74 8.80
N GLN A 50 -13.59 -0.63 9.78
CA GLN A 50 -14.49 0.51 9.93
C GLN A 50 -13.76 1.70 10.57
N ALA A 51 -14.29 2.90 10.33
CA ALA A 51 -13.81 4.09 11.01
C ALA A 51 -14.05 3.98 12.51
N GLN A 52 -13.10 4.49 13.28
CA GLN A 52 -13.15 4.60 14.74
C GLN A 52 -12.38 5.85 15.16
N LYS A 53 -12.41 6.18 16.46
CA LYS A 53 -11.72 7.37 16.96
C LYS A 53 -10.22 7.33 16.59
N GLY A 54 -9.78 8.30 15.79
CA GLY A 54 -8.38 8.45 15.35
C GLY A 54 -7.95 7.51 14.22
N VAL A 55 -8.85 6.70 13.66
CA VAL A 55 -8.53 5.76 12.58
C VAL A 55 -9.60 5.85 11.49
N PRO A 56 -9.22 6.19 10.23
CA PRO A 56 -10.15 6.20 9.12
C PRO A 56 -10.66 4.79 8.79
N ALA A 57 -11.81 4.70 8.11
CA ALA A 57 -12.22 3.43 7.50
C ALA A 57 -11.31 3.10 6.31
N GLY A 58 -11.15 1.82 6.01
CA GLY A 58 -10.17 1.36 5.03
C GLY A 58 -10.52 0.03 4.38
N ILE A 59 -10.17 -0.09 3.10
CA ILE A 59 -10.11 -1.37 2.39
C ILE A 59 -8.73 -1.97 2.64
N GLY A 60 -8.71 -3.23 3.06
CA GLY A 60 -7.51 -3.99 3.34
C GLY A 60 -6.70 -4.31 2.09
N VAL A 61 -5.45 -4.72 2.32
CA VAL A 61 -4.52 -5.19 1.28
C VAL A 61 -4.39 -6.72 1.28
N VAL A 62 -5.05 -7.40 2.23
CA VAL A 62 -5.07 -8.86 2.34
C VAL A 62 -6.10 -9.42 1.35
N GLU A 63 -5.64 -10.23 0.40
CA GLU A 63 -6.51 -10.96 -0.52
C GLU A 63 -7.48 -11.87 0.25
N GLY A 64 -8.77 -11.79 -0.06
CA GLY A 64 -9.82 -12.51 0.68
C GLY A 64 -10.05 -12.01 2.11
N ASN A 65 -9.31 -10.98 2.55
CA ASN A 65 -9.41 -10.33 3.85
C ASN A 65 -9.17 -11.26 5.06
N GLU A 66 -8.56 -12.43 4.86
CA GLU A 66 -8.28 -13.40 5.91
C GLU A 66 -6.77 -13.62 6.06
N ILE A 67 -6.27 -13.48 7.29
CA ILE A 67 -4.89 -13.82 7.64
C ILE A 67 -4.91 -15.18 8.33
N PRO A 68 -4.17 -16.19 7.83
CA PRO A 68 -4.18 -17.54 8.38
C PRO A 68 -3.39 -17.61 9.70
N TYR A 69 -3.88 -16.95 10.74
CA TYR A 69 -3.27 -16.94 12.06
C TYR A 69 -3.45 -18.29 12.75
N GLN A 70 -2.39 -18.72 13.43
CA GLN A 70 -2.55 -19.74 14.48
C GLN A 70 -3.42 -19.17 15.62
N PRO A 71 -4.18 -19.99 16.37
CA PRO A 71 -5.10 -19.49 17.39
C PRO A 71 -4.45 -18.56 18.43
N TRP A 72 -3.22 -18.87 18.86
CA TRP A 72 -2.49 -18.02 19.79
C TRP A 72 -2.07 -16.67 19.17
N ALA A 73 -1.79 -16.64 17.87
CA ALA A 73 -1.41 -15.42 17.16
C ALA A 73 -2.62 -14.49 16.97
N ALA A 74 -3.80 -15.05 16.68
CA ALA A 74 -5.05 -14.30 16.64
C ALA A 74 -5.38 -13.70 18.01
N ALA A 75 -5.23 -14.48 19.09
CA ALA A 75 -5.39 -13.99 20.46
C ALA A 75 -4.40 -12.87 20.77
N LYS A 76 -3.14 -13.00 20.35
CA LYS A 76 -2.12 -11.95 20.54
C LYS A 76 -2.41 -10.68 19.74
N LYS A 77 -2.90 -10.79 18.50
CA LYS A 77 -3.35 -9.64 17.69
C LYS A 77 -4.39 -8.85 18.46
N LYS A 78 -5.41 -9.53 18.99
CA LYS A 78 -6.49 -8.92 19.78
C LYS A 78 -5.95 -8.24 21.04
N GLU A 79 -5.10 -8.93 21.80
CA GLU A 79 -4.48 -8.38 23.02
C GLU A 79 -3.66 -7.11 22.71
N ASN A 80 -2.84 -7.14 21.65
CA ASN A 80 -2.03 -5.98 21.24
C ASN A 80 -2.91 -4.80 20.84
N TYR A 81 -4.00 -5.06 20.11
CA TYR A 81 -4.94 -4.04 19.68
C TYR A 81 -5.65 -3.37 20.87
N GLU A 82 -6.13 -4.15 21.83
CA GLU A 82 -6.77 -3.65 23.05
C GLU A 82 -5.80 -2.78 23.89
N LYS A 83 -4.52 -3.14 23.91
CA LYS A 83 -3.48 -2.44 24.68
C LYS A 83 -2.76 -1.33 23.90
N ARG A 84 -3.11 -1.09 22.63
CA ARG A 84 -2.35 -0.22 21.71
C ARG A 84 -2.15 1.19 22.26
N MET A 85 -3.11 1.74 23.00
CA MET A 85 -3.00 3.09 23.59
C MET A 85 -1.78 3.28 24.50
N ASN A 86 -1.26 2.20 25.09
CA ASN A 86 -0.09 2.22 25.98
C ASN A 86 1.11 1.47 25.40
N ALA A 87 0.85 0.48 24.53
CA ALA A 87 1.87 -0.42 24.00
C ALA A 87 2.41 0.00 22.63
N ASP A 88 1.65 0.76 21.84
CA ASP A 88 2.06 1.22 20.52
C ASP A 88 3.15 2.31 20.66
N PRO A 89 4.34 2.12 20.06
CA PRO A 89 5.40 3.15 20.04
C PRO A 89 4.93 4.51 19.52
N GLU A 90 4.02 4.54 18.53
CA GLU A 90 3.51 5.77 17.93
C GLU A 90 2.77 6.65 18.96
N THR A 91 2.02 6.04 19.88
CA THR A 91 1.30 6.76 20.95
C THR A 91 2.24 7.50 21.92
N LYS A 92 3.53 7.13 21.91
CA LYS A 92 4.60 7.75 22.70
C LYS A 92 5.49 8.68 21.86
N CYS A 93 5.09 8.99 20.63
CA CYS A 93 5.88 9.75 19.66
C CYS A 93 7.21 9.07 19.27
N TYR A 94 7.30 7.74 19.37
CA TYR A 94 8.42 6.98 18.83
C TYR A 94 8.14 6.50 17.40
N LEU A 95 9.20 6.14 16.68
CA LEU A 95 9.08 5.58 15.33
C LEU A 95 8.32 4.24 15.38
N PRO A 96 7.39 3.99 14.44
CA PRO A 96 6.52 2.80 14.46
C PRO A 96 7.25 1.49 14.11
N GLY A 97 8.52 1.56 13.70
CA GLY A 97 9.34 0.40 13.33
C GLY A 97 8.96 -0.24 11.99
N VAL A 98 9.75 -1.22 11.56
CA VAL A 98 9.51 -2.02 10.35
C VAL A 98 8.59 -3.20 10.71
N PRO A 99 7.54 -3.51 9.93
CA PRO A 99 7.21 -2.93 8.63
C PRO A 99 6.26 -1.71 8.67
N ARG A 100 5.64 -1.35 9.80
CA ARG A 100 4.58 -0.31 9.83
C ARG A 100 5.04 1.04 9.24
N ILE A 101 6.30 1.42 9.43
CA ILE A 101 6.87 2.66 8.88
C ILE A 101 6.74 2.77 7.36
N THR A 102 6.71 1.66 6.62
CA THR A 102 6.56 1.66 5.15
C THR A 102 5.11 1.86 4.69
N TYR A 103 4.15 1.74 5.61
CA TYR A 103 2.72 1.93 5.36
C TYR A 103 2.16 3.21 5.98
N MET A 104 2.97 3.93 6.77
CA MET A 104 2.57 5.24 7.30
C MET A 104 2.18 6.16 6.14
N PRO A 105 1.23 7.09 6.35
CA PRO A 105 0.76 8.00 5.31
C PRO A 105 1.78 9.10 4.95
N TYR A 106 3.06 8.86 5.24
CA TYR A 106 4.17 9.78 5.01
C TYR A 106 5.13 9.18 3.99
N PRO A 107 5.75 10.01 3.14
CA PRO A 107 6.76 9.53 2.22
C PRO A 107 8.01 9.06 2.98
N PHE A 108 8.65 8.01 2.47
CA PHE A 108 9.98 7.56 2.89
C PHE A 108 10.91 7.52 1.68
N GLN A 109 12.20 7.74 1.91
CA GLN A 109 13.19 7.72 0.84
C GLN A 109 14.00 6.43 0.91
N ILE A 110 14.12 5.75 -0.23
CA ILE A 110 15.07 4.65 -0.42
C ILE A 110 16.35 5.23 -1.02
N PHE A 111 17.47 4.94 -0.37
CA PHE A 111 18.81 5.16 -0.90
C PHE A 111 19.40 3.78 -1.19
N GLN A 112 19.69 3.48 -2.45
CA GLN A 112 20.44 2.28 -2.81
C GLN A 112 21.89 2.67 -3.09
N ASP A 113 22.80 2.15 -2.30
CA ASP A 113 24.23 2.25 -2.55
C ASP A 113 24.76 0.92 -3.11
N SER A 114 25.63 1.04 -4.11
CA SER A 114 26.39 -0.07 -4.68
C SER A 114 27.18 -0.89 -3.65
N ALA A 115 27.55 -0.29 -2.51
CA ALA A 115 28.28 -0.96 -1.44
C ALA A 115 27.38 -1.71 -0.43
N GLN A 116 26.05 -1.56 -0.50
CA GLN A 116 25.09 -2.18 0.43
C GLN A 116 24.41 -3.44 -0.12
N VAL A 117 24.96 -4.05 -1.18
CA VAL A 117 24.42 -5.25 -1.83
C VAL A 117 25.12 -6.53 -1.36
#